data_AF-A0A5C2M6K5-F1
#
_entry.id   AF-A0A5C2M6K5-F1
#
_cell.length_a   1.000
_cell.length_b   1.000
_cell.length_c   1.000
_cell.angle_alpha   90.00
_cell.angle_beta   90.00
_cell.angle_gamma   90.00
#
_symmetry.space_group_name_H-M   'P 1'
#
loop_
_entity.id
_entity.type
_entity.pdbx_description
1 polymer ?
#
loop_
_entity_poly.entity_id
_entity_poly.type
_entity_poly.pdbx_seq_one_letter_code
_entity_poly.pdbx_strand_id
1 'polypeptide(L)'
;MMGYRNRAIAILLALAGIFLPGLHKFYLRQPLWGGVYLMLGLLFSTVPYGSLGSIARIACVIEAVWYLFQGADAFDATFNPEISAVVPKLPASRLEEAN
;
A
#
# COMPACT_ATOMS: atom_id res chain seq x y z
N MET A 1 -4.21 17.19 -10.82
CA MET A 1 -3.87 15.92 -11.49
C MET A 1 -3.22 15.03 -10.45
N MET A 2 -3.91 14.02 -9.93
CA MET A 2 -3.33 13.09 -8.96
C MET A 2 -2.54 12.02 -9.73
N GLY A 3 -1.26 11.85 -9.39
CA GLY A 3 -0.36 10.94 -10.09
C GLY A 3 -0.67 9.46 -9.86
N TYR A 4 -0.37 8.63 -10.85
CA TYR A 4 -0.44 7.17 -10.79
C TYR A 4 0.42 6.63 -9.63
N ARG A 5 -0.15 5.75 -8.80
CA ARG A 5 0.59 5.09 -7.71
C ARG A 5 1.08 3.73 -8.18
N ASN A 6 2.39 3.56 -8.24
CA ASN A 6 3.01 2.31 -8.67
C ASN A 6 3.16 1.36 -7.49
N ARG A 7 2.61 0.15 -7.64
CA ARG A 7 2.71 -0.95 -6.66
C ARG A 7 4.16 -1.28 -6.27
N ALA A 8 5.09 -1.25 -7.23
CA ALA A 8 6.49 -1.53 -6.95
C ALA A 8 7.09 -0.51 -5.96
N ILE A 9 6.73 0.77 -6.11
CA ILE A 9 7.16 1.83 -5.20
C ILE A 9 6.55 1.61 -3.81
N ALA A 10 5.27 1.24 -3.74
CA ALA A 10 4.60 0.94 -2.47
C ALA A 10 5.27 -0.23 -1.71
N ILE A 11 5.67 -1.29 -2.43
CA ILE A 11 6.39 -2.44 -1.86
C ILE A 11 7.78 -2.02 -1.36
N LEU A 12 8.54 -1.28 -2.17
CA LEU A 12 9.87 -0.78 -1.78
C LEU A 12 9.78 0.13 -0.55
N LEU A 13 8.77 1.01 -0.49
CA LEU A 13 8.53 1.86 0.67
C LEU A 13 8.09 1.06 1.90
N ALA A 14 7.32 -0.01 1.72
CA ALA A 14 6.91 -0.89 2.81
C ALA A 14 8.09 -1.66 3.39
N LEU A 15 9.03 -2.12 2.54
CA LEU A 15 10.30 -2.72 2.98
C LEU A 15 11.21 -1.68 3.66
N ALA A 16 11.27 -0.45 3.15
CA ALA A 16 11.94 0.65 3.83
C ALA A 16 11.30 1.00 5.19
N GLY A 17 10.04 0.58 5.41
CA GLY A 17 9.29 0.66 6.65
C GLY A 17 9.95 -0.03 7.86
N ILE A 18 10.97 -0.86 7.63
CA ILE A 18 11.82 -1.41 8.70
C ILE A 18 12.58 -0.28 9.44
N PHE A 19 13.02 0.75 8.71
CA PHE A 19 13.71 1.91 9.27
C PHE A 19 12.74 3.00 9.71
N LEU A 20 11.76 3.33 8.84
CA LEU A 20 10.70 4.32 9.13
C LEU A 20 9.31 3.72 8.85
N PRO A 21 8.66 3.11 9.86
CA PRO A 21 7.36 2.47 9.66
C PRO A 21 6.28 3.46 9.25
N GLY A 22 5.43 3.06 8.31
CA GLY A 22 4.27 3.85 7.87
C GLY A 22 4.52 4.77 6.67
N LEU A 23 5.75 4.89 6.15
CA LEU A 23 6.04 5.70 4.95
C LEU A 23 5.20 5.30 3.73
N HIS A 24 4.99 4.00 3.51
CA HIS A 24 4.18 3.49 2.41
C HIS A 24 2.71 3.91 2.54
N LYS A 25 2.17 4.04 3.76
CA LYS A 25 0.80 4.56 3.98
C LYS A 25 0.66 6.01 3.57
N PHE A 26 1.69 6.85 3.77
CA PHE A 26 1.69 8.23 3.27
C PHE A 26 1.69 8.28 1.73
N TYR A 27 2.46 7.40 1.09
CA TYR A 27 2.46 7.26 -0.38
C TYR A 27 1.08 6.81 -0.91
N LEU A 28 0.40 5.93 -0.19
CA LEU A 28 -0.94 5.44 -0.51
C LEU A 28 -2.07 6.39 -0.07
N ARG A 29 -1.74 7.62 0.35
CA ARG A 29 -2.69 8.65 0.81
C ARG A 29 -3.55 8.21 1.99
N GLN A 30 -2.99 7.37 2.86
CA GLN A 30 -3.57 6.98 4.15
C GLN A 30 -2.79 7.66 5.30
N PRO A 31 -2.81 9.00 5.43
CA PRO A 31 -1.97 9.73 6.38
C PRO A 31 -2.32 9.44 7.85
N LEU A 32 -3.58 9.13 8.16
CA LEU A 32 -3.97 8.72 9.52
C LEU A 32 -3.21 7.45 9.94
N TRP A 33 -3.28 6.40 9.12
CA TRP A 33 -2.60 5.13 9.41
C TRP A 33 -1.08 5.26 9.36
N GLY A 34 -0.55 6.04 8.42
CA GLY A 34 0.87 6.36 8.37
C GLY A 34 1.35 7.04 9.65
N GLY A 35 0.59 8.02 10.15
CA GLY A 35 0.87 8.72 11.41
C GLY A 35 0.81 7.79 12.62
N VAL A 36 -0.18 6.89 12.69
CA VAL A 36 -0.27 5.87 13.75
C VAL A 36 0.95 4.96 13.75
N TYR A 37 1.39 4.49 12.57
CA TYR A 37 2.58 3.64 12.44
C TYR A 37 3.87 4.38 12.81
N LEU A 38 4.02 5.64 12.40
CA LEU A 38 5.16 6.46 12.74
C LEU A 38 5.21 6.73 14.25
N MET A 39 4.06 7.05 14.85
CA MET A 39 3.95 7.31 16.28
C MET A 39 4.21 6.04 17.09
N LEU A 40 3.65 4.89 16.71
CA LEU A 40 3.95 3.61 17.36
C LEU A 40 5.42 3.21 17.18
N GLY A 41 5.94 3.31 15.96
CA GLY A 41 7.29 2.92 15.62
C GLY A 41 8.36 3.76 16.28
N LEU A 42 8.15 5.09 16.33
CA LEU A 42 9.13 6.06 16.82
C LEU A 42 9.01 6.29 18.33
N LEU A 43 7.79 6.42 18.86
CA LEU A 43 7.56 6.67 20.30
C LEU A 43 7.90 5.44 21.15
N PHE A 44 7.71 4.24 20.60
CA PHE A 44 8.00 2.98 21.29
C PHE A 44 9.28 2.28 20.79
N SER A 45 10.13 2.98 20.03
CA SER A 45 11.38 2.42 19.47
C SER A 45 12.45 2.12 20.54
N THR A 46 12.31 2.67 21.75
CA THR A 46 13.32 2.61 22.81
C THR A 46 13.30 1.31 23.61
N VAL A 47 12.30 0.45 23.42
CA VAL A 47 12.15 -0.82 24.12
C VAL A 47 12.42 -1.97 23.14
N PRO A 48 13.62 -2.57 23.12
CA PRO A 48 14.07 -3.41 22.01
C PRO A 48 13.37 -4.78 21.91
N TYR A 49 12.68 -5.24 22.95
CA TYR A 49 12.24 -6.65 23.06
C TYR A 49 10.75 -6.86 23.38
N GLY A 50 9.87 -5.85 23.30
CA GLY A 50 8.46 -6.11 23.66
C GLY A 50 7.43 -5.03 23.43
N SER A 51 7.67 -4.02 22.59
CA SER A 51 6.73 -2.91 22.46
C SER A 51 6.25 -2.69 21.02
N LEU A 52 5.10 -2.03 20.91
CA LEU A 52 4.28 -1.72 19.73
C LEU A 52 5.07 -1.31 18.47
N GLY A 53 6.30 -0.82 18.60
CA GLY A 53 7.19 -0.50 17.48
C GLY A 53 7.62 -1.72 16.64
N SER A 54 7.85 -2.89 17.24
CA SER A 54 8.19 -4.11 16.48
C SER A 54 7.00 -4.61 15.65
N ILE A 55 5.78 -4.46 16.18
CA ILE A 55 4.53 -4.82 15.50
C ILE A 55 4.34 -3.95 14.26
N ALA A 56 4.63 -2.64 14.35
CA ALA A 56 4.55 -1.73 13.21
C ALA A 56 5.51 -2.12 12.08
N ARG A 57 6.74 -2.57 12.41
CA ARG A 57 7.71 -3.06 11.42
C ARG A 57 7.26 -4.37 10.76
N ILE A 58 6.81 -5.34 11.56
CA ILE A 58 6.31 -6.63 11.04
C ILE A 58 5.10 -6.39 10.13
N ALA A 59 4.19 -5.51 10.52
CA ALA A 59 3.03 -5.20 9.70
C ALA A 59 3.39 -4.50 8.38
N CYS A 60 4.45 -3.68 8.34
CA CYS A 60 4.97 -3.15 7.07
C CYS A 60 5.46 -4.28 6.14
N VAL A 61 6.16 -5.29 6.69
CA VAL A 61 6.62 -6.45 5.90
C VAL A 61 5.44 -7.29 5.43
N ILE A 62 4.46 -7.55 6.29
CA ILE A 62 3.23 -8.28 5.92
C ILE A 62 2.49 -7.53 4.81
N GLU A 63 2.37 -6.22 4.87
CA GLU A 63 1.75 -5.44 3.79
C GLU A 63 2.56 -5.46 2.50
N ALA A 64 3.89 -5.46 2.55
CA ALA A 64 4.72 -5.63 1.36
C ALA A 64 4.43 -6.97 0.67
N VAL A 65 4.31 -8.05 1.45
CA VAL A 65 3.93 -9.38 0.96
C VAL A 65 2.49 -9.36 0.43
N TRP A 66 1.56 -8.72 1.13
CA TRP A 66 0.18 -8.58 0.68
C TRP A 66 0.09 -7.88 -0.69
N TYR A 67 0.81 -6.76 -0.87
CA TYR A 67 0.83 -6.05 -2.16
C TYR A 67 1.49 -6.87 -3.27
N LEU A 68 2.47 -7.72 -2.95
CA LEU A 68 3.03 -8.67 -3.93
C LEU A 68 1.97 -9.67 -4.40
N PHE A 69 1.19 -10.25 -3.48
CA PHE A 69 0.18 -11.26 -3.81
C PHE A 69 -1.14 -10.69 -4.36
N GLN A 70 -1.55 -9.47 -3.97
CA GLN A 70 -2.83 -8.86 -4.34
C GLN A 70 -3.00 -8.63 -5.86
N GLY A 71 -1.91 -8.52 -6.63
CA GLY A 71 -2.00 -8.20 -8.06
C GLY A 71 -2.19 -6.69 -8.32
N ALA A 72 -1.90 -6.26 -9.56
CA ALA A 72 -1.96 -4.84 -9.93
C ALA A 72 -3.40 -4.32 -9.98
N ASP A 73 -4.33 -5.12 -10.51
CA ASP A 73 -5.73 -4.72 -10.68
C ASP A 73 -6.44 -4.45 -9.34
N ALA A 74 -6.24 -5.30 -8.34
CA ALA A 74 -6.85 -5.12 -7.03
C ALA A 74 -6.17 -3.99 -6.23
N PHE A 75 -4.87 -3.75 -6.44
CA PHE A 75 -4.18 -2.60 -5.89
C PHE A 75 -4.70 -1.30 -6.51
N ASP A 76 -4.85 -1.25 -7.83
CA ASP A 76 -5.36 -0.08 -8.55
C ASP A 76 -6.82 0.21 -8.23
N ALA A 77 -7.66 -0.82 -8.06
CA ALA A 77 -9.03 -0.66 -7.57
C ALA A 77 -9.09 -0.04 -6.16
N THR A 78 -8.10 -0.32 -5.31
CA THR A 78 -8.07 0.17 -3.91
C THR A 78 -7.45 1.57 -3.80
N PHE A 79 -6.38 1.84 -4.56
CA PHE A 79 -5.52 3.01 -4.38
C PHE A 79 -5.52 3.98 -5.56
N ASN A 80 -5.98 3.55 -6.74
CA ASN A 80 -6.11 4.34 -7.96
C ASN A 80 -7.57 4.37 -8.49
N PRO A 81 -8.59 4.69 -7.66
CA PRO A 81 -10.00 4.59 -8.06
C PRO A 81 -10.36 5.48 -9.26
N GLU A 82 -9.70 6.65 -9.39
CA GLU A 82 -9.88 7.54 -10.54
C GLU A 82 -9.46 6.95 -11.89
N ILE A 83 -8.56 5.96 -11.92
CA ILE A 83 -8.08 5.34 -13.17
C ILE A 83 -8.97 4.16 -13.56
N SER A 84 -9.39 3.36 -12.58
CA SER A 84 -10.40 2.31 -12.78
C SER A 84 -11.75 2.86 -13.26
N ALA A 85 -12.08 4.10 -12.93
CA ALA A 85 -13.30 4.75 -13.42
C ALA A 85 -13.21 5.19 -14.90
N VAL A 86 -11.99 5.46 -15.42
CA VAL A 86 -11.76 5.94 -16.79
C VAL A 86 -11.54 4.80 -17.79
N VAL A 87 -11.14 3.61 -17.31
CA VAL A 87 -11.12 2.39 -18.12
C VAL A 87 -12.35 1.56 -17.73
N PRO A 88 -13.52 1.73 -18.39
CA PRO A 88 -14.59 0.76 -18.27
C PRO A 88 -14.00 -0.59 -18.62
N LYS A 89 -14.05 -1.54 -17.67
CA LYS A 89 -13.82 -2.95 -17.94
C LYS A 89 -14.78 -3.31 -19.07
N LEU A 90 -14.30 -3.38 -20.31
CA LEU A 90 -15.16 -3.70 -21.44
C LEU A 90 -15.82 -5.04 -21.07
N PRO A 91 -17.16 -5.11 -21.01
CA PRO A 91 -17.81 -6.37 -20.71
C PRO A 91 -17.37 -7.37 -21.78
N ALA A 92 -17.00 -8.58 -21.36
CA ALA A 92 -16.45 -9.62 -22.24
C ALA A 92 -17.34 -9.86 -23.48
N SER A 93 -18.65 -9.63 -23.36
CA SER A 93 -19.62 -9.67 -24.45
C SER A 93 -19.28 -8.77 -25.64
N ARG A 94 -18.62 -7.62 -25.43
CA ARG A 94 -18.25 -6.70 -26.51
C ARG A 94 -16.98 -7.12 -27.26
N LEU A 95 -16.23 -8.09 -26.75
CA LEU A 95 -15.07 -8.66 -27.43
C LEU A 95 -15.47 -9.81 -28.37
N GLU A 96 -16.55 -10.53 -28.05
CA GLU A 96 -17.12 -11.57 -28.91
C GLU A 96 -17.90 -11.02 -30.11
N GLU A 97 -18.46 -9.81 -30.02
CA GLU A 97 -19.15 -9.14 -31.15
C GLU A 97 -18.20 -8.51 -32.19
N ALA A 98 -16.89 -8.44 -31.89
CA ALA A 98 -15.89 -7.79 -32.75
C ALA A 98 -15.05 -8.77 -33.58
N ASN A 99 -15.38 -10.07 -33.58
CA ASN A 99 -14.69 -11.15 -34.30
C ASN A 99 -15.68 -11.91 -35.18
#